data_AF-A0A286RHV9-F1
#
_entry.id   AF-A0A286RHV9-F1
#
_cell.length_a   1.000
_cell.length_b   1.000
_cell.length_c   1.000
_cell.angle_alpha   90.00
_cell.angle_beta   90.00
_cell.angle_gamma   90.00
#
_symmetry.space_group_name_H-M   'P 1'
#
loop_
_entity.id
_entity.type
_entity.pdbx_description
1 polymer ?
#
loop_
_entity_poly.entity_id
_entity_poly.type
_entity_poly.pdbx_seq_one_letter_code
_entity_poly.pdbx_strand_id
1 'polypeptide(L)'
;MQIMDRRTALKTVGTAFLGGWLFQRTCWADTPEWLNPEVLKASLHTASPEEEGFIAYVVELVKAGRLPPELLQSAYLWAKRKPKYKFQYFKRAIIQLAAARGIRL
;
A
#
# COMPACT_ATOMS: atom_id res chain seq x y z
N MET A 1 -66.85 -8.76 -14.41
CA MET A 1 -66.63 -9.16 -13.01
C MET A 1 -65.33 -9.97 -12.97
N GLN A 2 -64.19 -9.31 -12.80
CA GLN A 2 -62.86 -9.93 -12.84
C GLN A 2 -62.16 -9.68 -11.51
N ILE A 3 -61.47 -10.72 -11.08
CA ILE A 3 -61.09 -11.06 -9.71
C ILE A 3 -59.63 -10.67 -9.47
N MET A 4 -59.40 -10.21 -8.24
CA MET A 4 -58.16 -10.14 -7.48
C MET A 4 -57.09 -9.09 -7.79
N ASP A 5 -57.07 -8.13 -6.87
CA ASP A 5 -55.98 -7.35 -6.31
C ASP A 5 -54.54 -7.91 -6.42
N ARG A 6 -53.72 -7.10 -7.09
CA ARG A 6 -52.53 -6.42 -6.55
C ARG A 6 -51.68 -7.23 -5.55
N ARG A 7 -50.64 -7.80 -6.15
CA ARG A 7 -49.35 -8.17 -5.56
C ARG A 7 -48.87 -7.15 -4.52
N THR A 8 -47.97 -7.65 -3.65
CA THR A 8 -46.96 -6.92 -2.87
C THR A 8 -47.42 -6.16 -1.63
N ALA A 9 -47.48 -6.86 -0.50
CA ALA A 9 -47.33 -6.27 0.82
C ALA A 9 -46.61 -7.24 1.76
N LEU A 10 -45.28 -7.15 1.81
CA LEU A 10 -44.52 -7.22 3.06
C LEU A 10 -43.08 -6.77 2.78
N LYS A 11 -42.88 -5.45 2.75
CA LYS A 11 -41.55 -4.85 2.89
C LYS A 11 -41.30 -4.75 4.40
N THR A 12 -40.59 -5.73 4.95
CA THR A 12 -39.99 -5.63 6.28
C THR A 12 -38.91 -4.56 6.23
N VAL A 13 -39.24 -3.39 6.77
CA VAL A 13 -38.31 -2.30 7.08
C VAL A 13 -37.45 -2.78 8.25
N GLY A 14 -36.29 -3.33 7.93
CA GLY A 14 -35.22 -3.64 8.89
C GLY A 14 -34.11 -2.60 8.78
N THR A 15 -34.35 -1.42 9.33
CA THR A 15 -33.32 -0.38 9.49
C THR A 15 -32.43 -0.75 10.68
N ALA A 16 -31.22 -1.22 10.40
CA ALA A 16 -30.12 -1.20 11.36
C ALA A 16 -28.86 -0.76 10.63
N PHE A 17 -28.81 0.53 10.30
CA PHE A 17 -27.56 1.26 10.07
C PHE A 17 -26.83 1.37 11.42
N LEU A 18 -26.17 0.30 11.83
CA LEU A 18 -25.09 0.35 12.80
C LEU A 18 -23.79 0.62 12.04
N GLY A 19 -22.99 1.55 12.57
CA GLY A 19 -21.78 2.12 11.98
C GLY A 19 -20.91 1.09 11.25
N GLY A 20 -20.31 1.44 10.13
CA GLY A 20 -19.16 2.34 10.17
C GLY A 20 -18.00 1.59 10.85
N TRP A 21 -16.92 1.35 10.10
CA TRP A 21 -15.65 0.81 10.61
C TRP A 21 -15.57 -0.72 10.86
N LEU A 22 -15.49 -1.50 9.78
CA LEU A 22 -14.72 -2.76 9.78
C LEU A 22 -13.69 -2.78 8.65
N PHE A 23 -13.05 -1.64 8.41
CA PHE A 23 -11.80 -1.56 7.64
C PHE A 23 -10.62 -1.51 8.62
N GLN A 24 -10.61 -2.41 9.62
CA GLN A 24 -9.51 -2.50 10.57
C GLN A 24 -8.68 -3.76 10.33
N ARG A 25 -7.49 -3.49 9.79
CA ARG A 25 -6.18 -4.06 10.15
C ARG A 25 -6.05 -5.58 10.13
N THR A 26 -5.54 -6.07 9.01
CA THR A 26 -4.43 -7.03 9.06
C THR A 26 -3.12 -6.26 9.06
N CYS A 27 -2.77 -5.64 10.20
CA CYS A 27 -1.37 -5.28 10.47
C CYS A 27 -0.66 -6.53 10.96
N TRP A 28 -0.29 -7.42 10.06
CA TRP A 28 0.75 -8.39 10.36
C TRP A 28 2.08 -7.82 9.90
N ALA A 29 2.73 -7.17 10.86
CA ALA A 29 4.13 -6.79 10.83
C ALA A 29 5.00 -8.03 11.10
N ASP A 30 4.85 -9.07 10.29
CA ASP A 30 5.94 -9.99 10.05
C ASP A 30 6.88 -9.25 9.11
N THR A 31 7.99 -8.73 9.62
CA THR A 31 9.00 -8.02 8.82
C THR A 31 9.45 -8.97 7.72
N PRO A 32 8.94 -8.82 6.50
CA PRO A 32 9.04 -9.88 5.54
C PRO A 32 10.46 -9.85 4.97
N GLU A 33 11.04 -11.02 4.67
CA GLU A 33 12.44 -11.16 4.26
C GLU A 33 12.83 -10.32 3.03
N TRP A 34 11.84 -9.84 2.27
CA TRP A 34 12.04 -8.88 1.18
C TRP A 34 12.38 -7.45 1.63
N LEU A 35 12.21 -7.10 2.92
CA LEU A 35 12.59 -5.82 3.51
C LEU A 35 14.09 -5.76 3.89
N ASN A 36 14.88 -6.74 3.48
CA ASN A 36 16.32 -6.68 3.66
C ASN A 36 16.93 -5.62 2.73
N PRO A 37 17.69 -4.63 3.25
CA PRO A 37 18.25 -3.55 2.46
C PRO A 37 19.20 -4.07 1.38
N GLU A 38 19.95 -5.14 1.66
CA GLU A 38 20.86 -5.78 0.69
C GLU A 38 20.11 -6.39 -0.50
N VAL A 39 18.94 -7.00 -0.27
CA VAL A 39 18.09 -7.54 -1.33
C VAL A 39 17.51 -6.41 -2.20
N LEU A 40 17.15 -5.28 -1.57
CA LEU A 40 16.66 -4.09 -2.26
C LEU A 40 17.76 -3.43 -3.11
N LYS A 41 18.97 -3.28 -2.58
CA LYS A 41 20.13 -2.75 -3.31
C LYS A 41 20.45 -3.61 -4.53
N ALA A 42 20.55 -4.92 -4.34
CA ALA A 42 20.86 -5.87 -5.40
C ALA A 42 19.79 -5.88 -6.51
N SER A 43 18.52 -5.75 -6.16
CA SER A 43 17.41 -5.80 -7.13
C SER A 43 17.18 -4.49 -7.89
N LEU A 44 17.48 -3.34 -7.28
CA LEU A 44 17.36 -2.03 -7.89
C LEU A 44 18.60 -1.61 -8.71
N HIS A 45 19.69 -2.38 -8.62
CA HIS A 45 20.99 -2.05 -9.22
C HIS A 45 21.46 -0.66 -8.78
N THR A 46 21.47 -0.39 -7.48
CA THR A 46 22.05 0.85 -6.95
C THR A 46 23.54 0.89 -7.23
N ALA A 47 24.03 2.00 -7.77
CA ALA A 47 25.42 2.17 -8.19
C ALA A 47 26.17 3.25 -7.39
N SER A 48 25.44 4.10 -6.66
CA SER A 48 26.00 5.19 -5.87
C SER A 48 25.73 5.02 -4.36
N PRO A 49 26.68 5.40 -3.49
CA PRO A 49 26.49 5.39 -2.04
C PRO A 49 25.32 6.27 -1.59
N GLU A 50 24.96 7.31 -2.34
CA GLU A 50 23.78 8.13 -2.06
C GLU A 50 22.48 7.34 -2.26
N GLU A 51 22.44 6.47 -3.28
CA GLU A 51 21.28 5.62 -3.57
C GLU A 51 21.11 4.55 -2.50
N GLU A 52 22.21 3.97 -2.03
CA GLU A 52 22.22 3.04 -0.91
C GLU A 52 21.73 3.70 0.38
N GLY A 53 22.19 4.92 0.67
CA GLY A 53 21.75 5.70 1.83
C GLY A 53 20.24 5.97 1.80
N PHE A 54 19.68 6.25 0.63
CA PHE A 54 18.23 6.43 0.48
C PHE A 54 17.44 5.15 0.76
N ILE A 55 17.92 3.98 0.31
CA ILE A 55 17.25 2.69 0.62
C ILE A 55 17.30 2.43 2.12
N ALA A 56 18.45 2.63 2.76
CA ALA A 56 18.59 2.46 4.21
C ALA A 56 17.63 3.38 4.97
N TYR A 57 17.57 4.66 4.60
CA TYR A 57 16.63 5.62 5.18
C TYR A 57 15.17 5.18 5.07
N VAL A 58 14.75 4.75 3.88
CA VAL A 58 13.37 4.29 3.65
C VAL A 58 13.05 3.03 4.44
N VAL A 59 13.98 2.07 4.53
CA VAL A 59 13.81 0.86 5.34
C VAL A 59 13.65 1.21 6.83
N GLU A 60 14.45 2.13 7.34
CA GLU A 60 14.33 2.59 8.73
C GLU A 60 12.98 3.29 8.98
N LEU A 61 12.46 4.07 8.02
CA LEU A 61 11.12 4.65 8.13
C LEU A 61 9.99 3.61 8.16
N VAL A 62 10.16 2.49 7.44
CA VAL A 62 9.21 1.37 7.50
C VAL A 62 9.30 0.67 8.85
N LYS A 63 10.52 0.39 9.34
CA LYS A 63 10.72 -0.21 10.68
C LYS A 63 10.18 0.68 11.80
N ALA A 64 10.33 2.00 11.67
CA ALA A 64 9.77 2.98 12.59
C ALA A 64 8.23 3.11 12.50
N GLY A 65 7.58 2.39 11.58
CA GLY A 65 6.13 2.44 11.37
C GLY A 65 5.62 3.76 10.78
N ARG A 66 6.53 4.64 10.32
CA ARG A 66 6.19 5.91 9.67
C ARG A 66 5.77 5.72 8.22
N LEU A 67 6.33 4.70 7.56
CA LEU A 67 5.97 4.34 6.19
C LEU A 67 5.36 2.92 6.16
N PRO A 68 4.15 2.74 5.61
CA PRO A 68 3.56 1.41 5.51
C PRO A 68 4.39 0.50 4.58
N PRO A 69 4.71 -0.75 4.98
CA PRO A 69 5.55 -1.66 4.20
C PRO A 69 4.94 -1.97 2.82
N GLU A 70 3.62 -2.05 2.73
CA GLU A 70 2.87 -2.26 1.48
C GLU A 70 3.19 -1.21 0.40
N LEU A 71 3.43 0.03 0.83
CA LEU A 71 3.74 1.14 -0.07
C LEU A 71 5.13 0.99 -0.66
N LEU A 72 6.09 0.64 0.21
CA LEU A 72 7.44 0.30 -0.21
C LEU A 72 7.44 -0.89 -1.18
N GLN A 73 6.67 -1.94 -0.87
CA GLN A 73 6.53 -3.12 -1.72
C GLN A 73 5.96 -2.76 -3.10
N SER A 74 4.92 -1.93 -3.14
CA SER A 74 4.27 -1.49 -4.37
C SER A 74 5.23 -0.67 -5.25
N ALA A 75 5.97 0.27 -4.64
CA ALA A 75 7.00 1.06 -5.33
C ALA A 75 8.12 0.15 -5.88
N TYR A 76 8.56 -0.81 -5.07
CA TYR A 76 9.59 -1.78 -5.45
C TYR A 76 9.15 -2.66 -6.63
N LEU A 77 7.95 -3.24 -6.58
CA LEU A 77 7.43 -4.07 -7.67
C LEU A 77 7.29 -3.27 -8.97
N TRP A 78 6.87 -2.01 -8.89
CA TRP A 78 6.79 -1.15 -10.05
C TRP A 78 8.17 -0.84 -10.64
N ALA A 79 9.14 -0.51 -9.79
CA ALA A 79 10.51 -0.24 -10.21
C ALA A 79 11.20 -1.47 -10.80
N LYS A 80 10.98 -2.67 -10.24
CA LYS A 80 11.53 -3.94 -10.73
C LYS A 80 11.12 -4.24 -12.18
N ARG A 81 9.92 -3.81 -12.58
CA ARG A 81 9.39 -3.97 -13.95
C ARG A 81 10.04 -3.02 -14.97
N LYS A 82 10.86 -2.05 -14.55
CA LYS A 82 11.48 -1.09 -15.46
C LYS A 82 12.79 -1.63 -16.04
N PRO A 83 13.07 -1.39 -17.35
CA PRO A 83 14.25 -1.94 -18.01
C PRO A 83 15.56 -1.23 -17.62
N LYS A 84 15.53 0.07 -17.31
CA LYS A 84 16.69 0.88 -16.92
C LYS A 84 16.32 1.84 -15.79
N TYR A 85 17.33 2.34 -15.07
CA TYR A 85 17.20 3.35 -14.00
C TYR A 85 16.17 2.97 -12.93
N LYS A 86 16.14 1.68 -12.54
CA LYS A 86 15.14 1.13 -11.61
C LYS A 86 15.09 1.91 -10.29
N PHE A 87 16.25 2.24 -9.73
CA PHE A 87 16.34 3.06 -8.51
C PHE A 87 15.67 4.44 -8.66
N GLN A 88 15.88 5.15 -9.77
CA GLN A 88 15.26 6.46 -9.96
C GLN A 88 13.73 6.37 -10.04
N TYR A 89 13.21 5.33 -10.70
CA TYR A 89 11.76 5.07 -10.72
C TYR A 89 11.25 4.73 -9.32
N PHE A 90 11.98 3.91 -8.57
CA PHE A 90 11.66 3.59 -7.19
C PHE A 90 11.57 4.85 -6.31
N LYS A 91 12.60 5.71 -6.36
CA LYS A 91 12.64 6.99 -5.63
C LYS A 91 11.44 7.87 -5.98
N ARG A 92 11.10 8.00 -7.26
CA ARG A 92 9.94 8.80 -7.69
C ARG A 92 8.62 8.20 -7.20
N ALA A 93 8.46 6.88 -7.30
CA ALA A 93 7.24 6.20 -6.86
C ALA A 93 7.02 6.35 -5.36
N ILE A 94 8.07 6.14 -4.55
CA ILE A 94 7.93 6.22 -3.09
C ILE A 94 7.63 7.63 -2.63
N ILE A 95 8.26 8.65 -3.24
CA ILE A 95 7.97 10.07 -2.96
C ILE A 95 6.50 10.38 -3.29
N GLN A 96 6.02 9.96 -4.47
CA GLN A 96 4.62 10.21 -4.87
C GLN A 96 3.62 9.50 -3.97
N LEU A 97 3.87 8.23 -3.65
CA LEU A 97 2.98 7.43 -2.81
C LEU A 97 2.98 7.94 -1.36
N ALA A 98 4.14 8.36 -0.83
CA ALA A 98 4.24 8.96 0.49
C ALA A 98 3.52 10.31 0.53
N ALA A 99 3.72 11.17 -0.48
CA ALA A 99 3.03 12.45 -0.60
C ALA A 99 1.50 12.28 -0.65
N ALA A 100 1.01 11.26 -1.36
CA ALA A 100 -0.41 10.93 -1.41
C ALA A 100 -0.99 10.54 -0.03
N ARG A 101 -0.15 10.08 0.90
CA ARG A 101 -0.52 9.78 2.30
C ARG A 101 -0.16 10.90 3.28
N GLY A 102 0.29 12.06 2.77
CA GLY A 102 0.70 13.21 3.60
C GLY A 102 2.05 13.02 4.30
N ILE A 103 2.83 12.00 3.93
CA ILE A 103 4.16 11.71 4.48
C ILE A 103 5.19 12.37 3.55
N ARG A 104 6.05 13.23 4.10
CA ARG A 104 7.16 13.84 3.35
C ARG A 104 8.44 13.05 3.56
N LEU A 105 9.11 12.71 2.47
CA LEU A 105 10.37 11.95 2.38
C LEU A 105 11.49 12.83 1.84
#